data_AF-A0A520Z4D7-F1
#
_entry.id   AF-A0A520Z4D7-F1
#
_cell.length_a   1.000
_cell.length_b   1.000
_cell.length_c   1.000
_cell.angle_alpha   90.00
_cell.angle_beta   90.00
_cell.angle_gamma   90.00
#
_symmetry.space_group_name_H-M   'P 1'
#
loop_
_entity.id
_entity.type
_entity.pdbx_description
1 polymer ?
#
loop_
_entity_poly.entity_id
_entity_poly.type
_entity_poly.pdbx_seq_one_letter_code
_entity_poly.pdbx_strand_id
1 'polypeptide(L)'
;MKFIVSSSYLLKQLQVLGGVINSSNTLPILDNFLFELDNKKLTVSASDLETTMSSTMDVESDSQGSVALPARLLLDTLKTFPEQPLTFVVEENNTVEISSN
;
A
#
# COMPACT_ATOMS: atom_id res chain seq x y z
N MET A 1 1.20 12.79 -3.21
CA MET A 1 0.38 12.01 -2.25
C MET A 1 1.16 11.89 -0.95
N LYS A 2 0.56 12.18 0.21
CA LYS A 2 1.22 12.07 1.52
C LYS A 2 0.23 11.61 2.58
N PHE A 3 0.57 10.59 3.36
CA PHE A 3 -0.28 10.09 4.45
C PHE A 3 0.54 9.44 5.57
N ILE A 4 -0.07 9.35 6.76
CA ILE A 4 0.48 8.66 7.92
C ILE A 4 -0.46 7.53 8.34
N VAL A 5 0.12 6.35 8.60
CA VAL A 5 -0.62 5.15 9.01
C VAL A 5 0.21 4.30 9.96
N SER A 6 -0.44 3.53 10.83
CA SER A 6 0.24 2.54 11.68
C SER A 6 0.86 1.42 10.83
N SER A 7 2.13 1.09 11.10
CA SER A 7 2.86 0.00 10.45
C SER A 7 2.15 -1.35 10.60
N SER A 8 1.72 -1.68 11.83
CA SER A 8 1.08 -2.96 12.16
C SER A 8 -0.30 -3.07 11.50
N TYR A 9 -1.05 -1.97 11.49
CA TYR A 9 -2.38 -1.92 10.89
C TYR A 9 -2.32 -2.04 9.37
N LEU A 10 -1.44 -1.27 8.71
CA LEU A 10 -1.25 -1.35 7.27
C LEU A 10 -0.79 -2.76 6.87
N LEU A 11 0.23 -3.32 7.54
CA LEU A 11 0.74 -4.66 7.26
C LEU A 11 -0.37 -5.71 7.31
N LYS A 12 -1.24 -5.66 8.33
CA LYS A 12 -2.36 -6.60 8.48
C LYS A 12 -3.33 -6.53 7.29
N GLN A 13 -3.68 -5.32 6.85
CA GLN A 13 -4.58 -5.15 5.69
C GLN A 13 -3.93 -5.67 4.40
N LEU A 14 -2.67 -5.31 4.17
CA LEU A 14 -1.94 -5.73 2.97
C LEU A 14 -1.68 -7.23 2.92
N GLN A 15 -1.50 -7.91 4.06
CA GLN A 15 -1.36 -9.37 4.08
C GLN A 15 -2.64 -10.08 3.62
N VAL A 16 -3.81 -9.55 3.98
CA VAL A 16 -5.10 -10.08 3.53
C VAL A 16 -5.26 -9.87 2.02
N LEU A 17 -4.99 -8.65 1.54
CA LEU A 17 -5.04 -8.33 0.10
C LEU A 17 -3.99 -9.09 -0.71
N GLY A 18 -2.80 -9.31 -0.15
CA GLY A 18 -1.72 -10.04 -0.81
C GLY A 18 -2.06 -11.50 -1.10
N GLY A 19 -3.08 -12.06 -0.44
CA GLY A 19 -3.56 -13.42 -0.69
C GLY A 19 -4.13 -13.65 -2.10
N VAL A 20 -4.58 -12.59 -2.79
CA VAL A 20 -5.02 -12.70 -4.20
C VAL A 20 -3.89 -12.50 -5.20
N ILE A 21 -2.71 -12.03 -4.76
CA ILE A 21 -1.58 -11.82 -5.67
C ILE A 21 -0.89 -13.16 -5.91
N ASN A 22 -0.99 -13.65 -7.14
CA ASN A 22 -0.32 -14.88 -7.55
C ASN A 22 1.21 -14.65 -7.72
N SER A 23 2.00 -15.66 -7.36
CA SER A 23 3.47 -15.61 -7.46
C SER A 23 4.02 -15.77 -8.88
N SER A 24 3.19 -16.16 -9.84
CA SER A 24 3.57 -16.40 -11.24
C SER A 24 2.70 -15.65 -12.23
N ASN A 25 2.46 -14.36 -11.97
CA ASN A 25 1.72 -13.51 -12.90
C ASN A 25 2.52 -13.25 -14.18
N THR A 26 1.84 -13.31 -15.33
CA THR A 26 2.42 -12.92 -16.62
C THR A 26 2.43 -11.41 -16.83
N LEU A 27 1.54 -10.69 -16.14
CA LEU A 27 1.43 -9.23 -16.17
C LEU A 27 2.04 -8.62 -14.89
N PRO A 28 3.23 -7.98 -14.97
CA PRO A 28 3.92 -7.47 -13.78
C PRO A 28 3.14 -6.44 -12.96
N ILE A 29 2.17 -5.76 -13.58
CA ILE A 29 1.33 -4.78 -12.86
C ILE A 29 0.48 -5.45 -11.77
N LEU A 30 0.12 -6.73 -11.93
CA LEU A 30 -0.68 -7.51 -10.98
C LEU A 30 0.12 -7.93 -9.74
N ASP A 31 1.46 -7.74 -9.74
CA ASP A 31 2.32 -7.97 -8.58
C ASP A 31 2.37 -6.76 -7.62
N ASN A 32 1.54 -5.74 -7.88
CA ASN A 32 1.49 -4.49 -7.12
C ASN A 32 0.18 -4.37 -6.34
N PHE A 33 0.27 -3.65 -5.23
CA PHE A 33 -0.90 -3.04 -4.61
C PHE A 33 -1.14 -1.67 -5.24
N LEU A 34 -2.40 -1.37 -5.56
CA LEU A 34 -2.81 -0.02 -5.92
C LEU A 34 -3.27 0.71 -4.67
N PHE A 35 -2.62 1.83 -4.35
CA PHE A 35 -2.99 2.74 -3.29
C PHE A 35 -3.72 3.94 -3.89
N GLU A 36 -4.87 4.27 -3.35
CA GLU A 36 -5.69 5.41 -3.73
C GLU A 36 -6.03 6.20 -2.48
N LEU A 37 -5.53 7.43 -2.40
CA LEU A 37 -5.75 8.33 -1.29
C LEU A 37 -6.72 9.42 -1.71
N ASP A 38 -7.81 9.54 -0.95
CA ASP A 38 -8.76 10.63 -1.03
C ASP A 38 -8.91 11.27 0.34
N ASN A 39 -8.20 12.38 0.54
CA ASN A 39 -8.14 13.12 1.80
C ASN A 39 -7.69 12.19 2.95
N LYS A 40 -8.61 11.78 3.82
CA LYS A 40 -8.35 10.93 5.00
C LYS A 40 -8.61 9.45 4.76
N LYS A 41 -9.04 9.06 3.57
CA LYS A 41 -9.35 7.68 3.23
C LYS A 41 -8.31 7.13 2.28
N LEU A 42 -7.66 6.05 2.70
CA LEU A 42 -6.79 5.26 1.85
C LEU A 42 -7.51 3.98 1.46
N THR A 43 -7.72 3.78 0.17
CA THR A 43 -8.16 2.51 -0.40
C THR A 43 -6.96 1.80 -1.00
N VAL A 44 -6.78 0.53 -0.65
CA VAL A 44 -5.75 -0.33 -1.23
C VAL A 44 -6.42 -1.50 -1.92
N SER A 45 -6.00 -1.82 -3.14
CA SER A 45 -6.52 -2.94 -3.91
C SER A 45 -5.42 -3.84 -4.50
N ALA A 46 -5.81 -5.10 -4.74
CA ALA A 46 -5.02 -6.12 -5.42
C ALA A 46 -5.94 -6.96 -6.31
N SER A 47 -5.42 -7.47 -7.42
CA SER A 47 -6.19 -8.22 -8.40
C SER A 47 -5.36 -9.27 -9.14
N ASP A 48 -5.97 -10.39 -9.51
CA ASP A 48 -5.44 -11.40 -10.43
C ASP A 48 -6.27 -11.52 -11.73
N LEU A 49 -7.09 -10.50 -12.04
CA LEU A 49 -8.08 -10.43 -13.13
C LEU A 49 -9.35 -11.28 -12.94
N GLU A 50 -9.33 -12.28 -12.06
CA GLU A 50 -10.52 -13.07 -11.74
C GLU A 50 -11.16 -12.60 -10.44
N THR A 51 -10.32 -12.28 -9.45
CA THR A 51 -10.67 -11.81 -8.13
C THR A 51 -10.00 -10.47 -7.87
N THR A 52 -10.77 -9.51 -7.36
CA THR A 52 -10.23 -8.23 -6.89
C THR A 52 -10.63 -8.05 -5.44
N MET A 53 -9.65 -7.74 -4.59
CA MET A 53 -9.88 -7.41 -3.19
C MET A 53 -9.46 -5.96 -2.94
N SER A 54 -10.23 -5.29 -2.09
CA SER A 54 -9.93 -3.92 -1.65
C SER A 54 -10.19 -3.75 -0.17
N SER A 55 -9.36 -2.95 0.50
CA SER A 55 -9.56 -2.51 1.86
C SER A 55 -9.50 -0.99 1.93
N THR A 56 -10.40 -0.39 2.70
CA THR A 56 -10.42 1.06 2.93
C THR A 56 -10.14 1.32 4.39
N MET A 57 -9.24 2.25 4.66
CA MET A 57 -8.82 2.63 5.99
C MET A 57 -8.72 4.13 6.16
N ASP A 58 -8.98 4.60 7.37
CA ASP A 58 -8.74 5.99 7.74
C ASP A 58 -7.25 6.20 8.03
N VAL A 59 -6.70 7.26 7.46
CA VAL A 59 -5.30 7.68 7.59
C VAL A 59 -5.22 9.17 7.90
N GLU A 60 -4.11 9.61 8.48
CA GLU A 60 -3.86 11.03 8.66
C GLU A 60 -3.27 11.61 7.36
N SER A 61 -4.07 12.42 6.66
CA SER A 61 -3.73 13.04 5.38
C SER A 61 -4.71 14.16 5.02
N ASP A 62 -4.19 15.16 4.30
CA ASP A 62 -4.97 16.19 3.60
C ASP A 62 -4.68 16.17 2.09
N SER A 63 -4.08 15.09 1.58
CA SER A 63 -3.67 14.93 0.18
C SER A 63 -4.60 14.00 -0.60
N GLN A 64 -4.46 14.02 -1.91
CA GLN A 64 -5.07 13.05 -2.83
C GLN A 64 -4.02 12.47 -3.77
N GLY A 65 -4.34 11.34 -4.39
CA GLY A 65 -3.54 10.74 -5.45
C GLY A 65 -3.51 9.22 -5.40
N SER A 66 -2.81 8.62 -6.35
CA SER A 66 -2.71 7.17 -6.46
C SER A 66 -1.29 6.74 -6.79
N VAL A 67 -0.89 5.57 -6.29
CA VAL A 67 0.41 4.95 -6.60
C VAL A 67 0.30 3.44 -6.57
N ALA A 68 0.99 2.75 -7.48
CA ALA A 68 1.14 1.30 -7.45
C ALA A 68 2.48 0.94 -6.80
N LEU A 69 2.47 0.02 -5.85
CA LEU A 69 3.65 -0.40 -5.08
C LEU A 69 3.87 -1.91 -5.19
N PRO A 70 5.12 -2.38 -5.44
CA PRO A 70 5.43 -3.81 -5.48
C PRO A 70 5.07 -4.50 -4.17
N ALA A 71 4.12 -5.43 -4.24
CA ALA A 71 3.48 -5.99 -3.06
C ALA A 71 4.47 -6.72 -2.16
N ARG A 72 5.35 -7.54 -2.75
CA ARG A 72 6.36 -8.30 -2.03
C ARG A 72 7.36 -7.39 -1.32
N LEU A 73 7.90 -6.40 -2.04
CA LEU A 73 8.85 -5.46 -1.47
C LEU A 73 8.23 -4.69 -0.30
N LEU A 74 6.99 -4.22 -0.46
CA LEU A 74 6.30 -3.47 0.56
C LEU A 74 6.00 -4.33 1.80
N LEU A 75 5.48 -5.55 1.60
CA LEU A 75 5.20 -6.47 2.71
C LEU A 75 6.47 -6.83 3.49
N ASP A 76 7.56 -7.13 2.79
CA ASP A 76 8.82 -7.48 3.43
C ASP A 76 9.43 -6.28 4.15
N THR A 77 9.32 -5.08 3.57
CA THR A 77 9.73 -3.82 4.22
C THR A 77 8.93 -3.57 5.50
N LEU A 78 7.59 -3.66 5.45
CA LEU A 78 6.72 -3.40 6.59
C LEU A 78 6.94 -4.36 7.76
N LYS A 79 7.32 -5.62 7.50
CA LYS A 79 7.67 -6.60 8.56
C LYS A 79 8.91 -6.22 9.36
N THR A 80 9.78 -5.35 8.83
CA THR A 80 11.02 -4.94 9.50
C THR A 80 10.82 -3.78 10.48
N PHE A 81 9.71 -3.04 10.37
CA PHE A 81 9.40 -1.94 11.27
C PHE A 81 8.77 -2.45 12.57
N PRO A 82 9.10 -1.84 13.73
CA PRO A 82 8.32 -2.04 14.94
C PRO A 82 6.93 -1.42 14.79
N GLU A 83 6.05 -1.63 15.78
CA GLU A 83 4.75 -0.98 15.81
C GLU A 83 4.92 0.53 16.04
N GLN A 84 4.73 1.32 14.97
CA GLN A 84 4.92 2.77 14.97
C GLN A 84 4.17 3.42 13.79
N PRO A 85 3.87 4.72 13.85
CA PRO A 85 3.36 5.45 12.69
C PRO A 85 4.43 5.57 11.60
N LEU A 86 4.03 5.34 10.36
CA LEU A 86 4.86 5.51 9.16
C LEU A 86 4.28 6.63 8.30
N THR A 87 5.16 7.50 7.80
CA THR A 87 4.84 8.53 6.83
C THR A 87 5.21 8.02 5.44
N PHE A 88 4.24 8.07 4.53
CA PHE A 88 4.44 7.79 3.11
C PHE A 88 4.38 9.10 2.34
N VAL A 89 5.37 9.34 1.47
CA VAL A 89 5.39 10.48 0.55
C VAL A 89 5.67 9.96 -0.86
N VAL A 90 4.79 10.31 -1.80
CA VAL A 90 4.98 10.02 -3.22
C VAL A 90 5.48 11.29 -3.90
N GLU A 91 6.71 11.22 -4.41
CA GLU A 91 7.41 12.28 -5.12
C GLU A 91 7.00 12.33 -6.62
N GLU A 92 7.31 13.44 -7.29
CA GLU A 92 6.95 13.66 -8.71
C GLU A 92 7.54 12.62 -9.68
N ASN A 93 8.64 11.96 -9.29
CA ASN A 93 9.33 10.96 -10.09
C ASN A 93 8.86 9.50 -9.82
N ASN A 94 7.69 9.32 -9.18
CA ASN A 94 7.16 8.02 -8.73
C ASN A 94 8.04 7.32 -7.69
N THR A 95 8.94 8.02 -7.01
CA THR A 95 9.62 7.50 -5.83
C THR A 95 8.68 7.58 -4.63
N VAL A 96 8.65 6.52 -3.83
CA VAL A 96 7.90 6.50 -2.57
C VAL A 96 8.90 6.48 -1.41
N GLU A 97 8.88 7.54 -0.62
CA GLU A 97 9.61 7.62 0.64
C GLU A 97 8.74 7.04 1.76
N ILE A 98 9.35 6.17 2.58
CA ILE A 98 8.74 5.61 3.77
C ILE A 98 9.65 5.97 4.95
N SER A 99 9.14 6.76 5.88
CA SER A 99 9.90 7.21 7.05
C SER A 99 9.13 6.99 8.35
N SER A 100 9.85 6.75 9.43
CA SER A 100 9.33 6.75 10.80
C SER A 100 9.88 7.98 11.52
N ASN A 101 8.98 8.77 12.12
CA ASN A 101 9.39 9.88 12.99
C ASN A 101 9.83 9.38 14.36
#